data_AF-A0A7X5YK73-F1
#
_entry.id   AF-A0A7X5YK73-F1
#
_cell.length_a   1.000
_cell.length_b   1.000
_cell.length_c   1.000
_cell.angle_alpha   90.00
_cell.angle_beta   90.00
_cell.angle_gamma   90.00
#
_symmetry.space_group_name_H-M   'P 1'
#
loop_
_entity.id
_entity.type
_entity.pdbx_description
1 polymer ?
#
loop_
_entity_poly.entity_id
_entity_poly.type
_entity_poly.pdbx_seq_one_letter_code
_entity_poly.pdbx_strand_id
1 'polypeptide(L)'
;MAKGTQITATRPRRGRHAAPEDVWRRVRDAYLDGMSAPDVCRLYGVGVTALRSRAARELWRRRDQAWAPPPNELDVSDEGILLEDRAGGDLDKVEFYQLSFVAHRRSMRAVMRGDAAEALRWRKVRIAMDEEQAEIDRVTAQHEAIRYERAGWAELAAYEAQKAAAADAAAATDAVDDAFDAANASDASHSSDASDAVFHSNSESVAGRSAHEPV
;
A
#
# COMPACT_ATOMS: atom_id res chain seq x y z
N MET A 1 39.73 74.46 49.36
CA MET A 1 39.42 73.43 48.35
C MET A 1 40.09 72.13 48.75
N ALA A 2 39.37 71.18 49.35
CA ALA A 2 39.89 69.87 49.70
C ALA A 2 39.03 68.81 48.98
N LYS A 3 39.60 68.11 48.00
CA LYS A 3 38.94 67.00 47.31
C LYS A 3 39.04 65.77 48.20
N GLY A 4 37.93 65.36 48.80
CA GLY A 4 37.81 64.09 49.49
C GLY A 4 37.80 62.95 48.47
N THR A 5 38.90 62.21 48.40
CA THR A 5 38.99 60.94 47.67
C THR A 5 38.08 59.93 48.36
N GLN A 6 36.91 59.67 47.78
CA GLN A 6 36.07 58.57 48.23
C GLN A 6 36.71 57.25 47.81
N ILE A 7 37.31 56.56 48.77
CA ILE A 7 37.75 55.18 48.63
C ILE A 7 36.47 54.34 48.60
N THR A 8 35.99 54.02 47.39
CA THR A 8 34.94 53.04 47.20
C THR A 8 35.41 51.71 47.78
N ALA A 9 34.81 51.32 48.91
CA ALA A 9 35.07 50.05 49.55
C ALA A 9 34.74 48.90 48.58
N THR A 10 35.78 48.25 48.06
CA THR A 10 35.66 47.04 47.26
C THR A 10 35.02 45.96 48.13
N ARG A 11 33.74 45.69 47.90
CA ARG A 11 32.99 44.61 48.58
C ARG A 11 33.75 43.30 48.37
N PRO A 12 34.07 42.53 49.43
CA PRO A 12 34.83 41.29 49.27
C PRO A 12 34.04 40.33 48.39
N ARG A 13 34.65 39.91 47.28
CA ARG A 13 34.10 38.87 46.41
C ARG A 13 33.99 37.61 47.28
N ARG A 14 32.76 37.25 47.68
CA ARG A 14 32.51 35.97 48.36
C ARG A 14 33.17 34.88 47.53
N GLY A 15 34.19 34.23 48.11
CA GLY A 15 34.91 33.15 47.46
C GLY A 15 33.89 32.15 46.94
N ARG A 16 33.98 31.80 45.66
CA ARG A 16 33.25 30.65 45.10
C ARG A 16 33.88 29.40 45.72
N HIS A 17 33.55 29.12 46.96
CA HIS A 17 33.87 27.83 47.54
C HIS A 17 33.10 26.80 46.72
N ALA A 18 33.83 25.83 46.17
CA ALA A 18 33.20 24.69 45.51
C ALA A 18 32.25 24.05 46.52
N ALA A 19 31.02 23.75 46.09
CA ALA A 19 30.07 23.08 46.97
C ALA A 19 30.67 21.76 47.48
N PRO A 20 30.41 21.37 48.75
CA PRO A 20 30.90 20.11 49.31
C PRO A 20 30.50 18.90 48.45
N GLU A 21 31.30 17.85 48.50
CA GLU A 21 31.09 16.65 47.67
C GLU A 21 29.73 15.98 47.94
N ASP A 22 29.27 16.00 49.20
CA ASP A 22 27.95 15.47 49.57
C ASP A 22 26.80 16.21 48.88
N VAL A 23 26.95 17.51 48.61
CA VAL A 23 25.97 18.29 47.86
C VAL A 23 25.97 17.87 46.40
N TRP A 24 27.16 17.63 45.82
CA TRP A 24 27.28 17.16 44.44
C TRP A 24 26.72 15.76 44.23
N ARG A 25 26.83 14.87 45.21
CA ARG A 25 26.17 13.55 45.18
C ARG A 25 24.64 13.70 45.12
N ARG A 26 24.04 14.51 46.01
CA ARG A 26 22.60 14.78 46.00
C ARG A 26 22.11 15.47 44.72
N VAL A 27 22.93 16.38 44.18
CA VAL A 27 22.69 17.04 42.90
C VAL A 27 22.71 16.04 41.75
N ARG A 28 23.66 15.11 41.73
CA ARG A 28 23.75 14.04 40.72
C ARG A 28 22.52 13.16 40.79
N ASP A 29 22.14 12.69 41.97
CA ASP A 29 21.01 11.79 42.15
C ASP A 29 19.71 12.48 41.68
N ALA A 30 19.44 13.72 42.12
CA ALA A 30 18.28 14.47 41.67
C ALA A 30 18.28 14.77 40.15
N TYR A 31 19.47 15.02 39.57
CA TYR A 31 19.60 15.26 38.14
C TYR A 31 19.39 13.98 37.33
N LEU A 32 19.86 12.82 37.79
CA LEU A 32 19.64 11.51 37.15
C LEU A 32 18.23 10.96 37.39
N ASP A 33 17.59 11.30 38.50
CA ASP A 33 16.17 11.00 38.74
C ASP A 33 15.23 11.80 37.83
N GLY A 34 15.76 12.79 37.09
CA GLY A 34 15.02 13.48 36.05
C GLY A 34 14.71 14.94 36.29
N MET A 35 15.14 15.50 37.42
CA MET A 35 14.93 16.91 37.69
C MET A 35 15.75 17.79 36.73
N SER A 36 15.16 18.90 36.28
CA SER A 36 15.83 19.78 35.33
C SER A 36 17.07 20.45 35.95
N ALA A 37 18.12 20.66 35.15
CA ALA A 37 19.33 21.37 35.59
C ALA A 37 19.08 22.68 36.35
N PRO A 38 18.22 23.61 35.88
CA PRO A 38 17.93 24.83 36.64
C PRO A 38 17.17 24.57 37.94
N ASP A 39 16.30 23.56 38.02
CA ASP A 39 15.59 23.19 39.25
C ASP A 39 16.54 22.60 40.31
N VAL A 40 17.39 21.66 39.91
CA VAL A 40 18.42 21.07 40.77
C VAL A 40 19.36 22.15 41.31
N CYS A 41 19.77 23.08 40.45
CA CYS A 41 20.61 24.21 40.83
C CYS A 41 19.95 25.13 41.87
N ARG A 42 18.64 25.41 41.72
CA ARG A 42 17.87 26.19 42.71
C ARG A 42 17.74 25.47 44.04
N LEU A 43 17.47 24.17 44.00
CA LEU A 43 17.23 23.34 45.19
C LEU A 43 18.50 23.21 46.07
N TYR A 44 19.66 23.01 45.44
CA TYR A 44 20.92 22.75 46.15
C TYR A 44 21.86 23.96 46.19
N GLY A 45 21.45 25.12 45.65
CA GLY A 45 22.25 26.35 45.68
C GLY A 45 23.53 26.29 44.83
N VAL A 46 23.57 25.44 43.80
CA VAL A 46 24.73 25.28 42.92
C VAL A 46 24.54 26.02 41.60
N GLY A 47 25.63 26.52 41.02
CA GLY A 47 25.58 27.24 39.74
C GLY A 47 25.38 26.30 38.55
N VAL A 48 24.51 26.68 37.60
CA VAL A 48 24.22 25.89 36.38
C VAL A 48 25.48 25.60 35.55
N THR A 49 26.40 26.55 35.45
CA THR A 49 27.68 26.34 34.74
C THR A 49 28.54 25.30 35.45
N ALA A 50 28.59 25.31 36.78
CA ALA A 50 29.35 24.33 37.56
C ALA A 50 28.74 22.93 37.44
N LEU A 51 27.41 22.83 37.48
CA LEU A 51 26.69 21.59 37.19
C LEU A 51 27.06 21.05 35.81
N ARG A 52 27.01 21.88 34.76
CA ARG A 52 27.33 21.45 33.39
C ARG A 52 28.78 21.00 33.23
N SER A 53 29.73 21.76 33.77
CA SER A 53 31.16 21.38 33.72
C SER A 53 31.42 20.06 34.45
N ARG A 54 30.75 19.85 35.59
CA ARG A 54 30.89 18.63 36.38
C ARG A 54 30.20 17.43 35.71
N ALA A 55 28.98 17.62 35.20
CA ALA A 55 28.27 16.63 34.42
C ALA A 55 29.06 16.16 33.19
N ALA A 56 29.76 17.07 32.51
CA ALA A 56 30.63 16.71 31.39
C ALA A 56 31.84 15.86 31.84
N ARG A 57 32.47 16.21 32.98
CA ARG A 57 33.64 15.50 33.51
C ARG A 57 33.30 14.11 34.06
N GLU A 58 32.14 13.99 34.70
CA GLU A 58 31.68 12.75 35.34
C GLU A 58 30.65 11.99 34.49
N LEU A 59 30.48 12.42 33.23
CA LEU A 59 29.63 11.78 32.23
C LEU A 59 28.16 11.62 32.66
N TRP A 60 27.61 12.57 33.41
CA TRP A 60 26.17 12.59 33.74
C TRP A 60 25.39 12.99 32.49
N ARG A 61 24.96 12.01 31.70
CA ARG A 61 24.27 12.30 30.44
C ARG A 61 22.78 12.37 30.69
N ARG A 62 22.13 13.24 29.92
CA ARG A 62 20.67 13.38 29.94
C ARG A 62 19.95 12.08 29.56
N ARG A 63 20.60 11.21 28.79
CA ARG A 63 20.13 9.87 28.42
C ARG A 63 20.08 8.88 29.60
N ASP A 64 20.85 9.16 30.67
CA ASP A 64 20.92 8.31 31.85
C ASP A 64 19.83 8.73 32.88
N GLN A 65 18.94 9.67 32.51
CA GLN A 65 17.86 10.13 33.38
C GLN A 65 16.71 9.11 33.39
N ALA A 66 16.07 8.88 34.53
CA ALA A 66 15.01 7.87 34.68
C ALA A 66 13.78 8.09 33.76
N TRP A 67 13.49 9.33 33.36
CA TRP A 67 12.43 9.65 32.39
C TRP A 67 12.93 9.65 30.94
N ALA A 68 14.25 9.63 30.70
CA ALA A 68 14.75 9.48 29.36
C ALA A 68 14.36 8.06 28.92
N PRO A 69 13.61 7.92 27.81
CA PRO A 69 13.32 6.59 27.27
C PRO A 69 14.66 5.87 27.11
N PRO A 70 14.77 4.60 27.55
CA PRO A 70 15.99 3.83 27.38
C PRO A 70 16.47 3.93 25.93
N PRO A 71 17.75 4.24 25.68
CA PRO A 71 18.23 4.41 24.31
C PRO A 71 18.04 3.10 23.55
N ASN A 72 17.22 3.13 22.50
CA ASN A 72 16.97 2.01 21.57
C ASN A 72 16.11 0.84 22.07
N GLU A 73 15.50 0.90 23.25
CA GLU A 73 14.43 -0.05 23.56
C GLU A 73 13.13 0.48 22.97
N LEU A 74 12.66 -0.22 21.93
CA LEU A 74 11.32 -0.03 21.42
C LEU A 74 10.32 -0.39 22.54
N ASP A 75 9.27 0.40 22.67
CA ASP A 75 8.15 0.09 23.57
C ASP A 75 7.64 -1.32 23.25
N VAL A 76 7.38 -2.15 24.26
CA VAL A 76 6.84 -3.52 24.08
C VAL A 76 5.52 -3.49 23.30
N SER A 77 4.78 -2.37 23.36
CA SER A 77 3.56 -2.13 22.59
C SER A 77 3.79 -1.46 21.22
N ASP A 78 5.04 -1.31 20.79
CA ASP A 78 5.39 -0.73 19.50
C ASP A 78 4.90 -1.60 18.34
N GLU A 79 4.27 -0.97 17.36
CA GLU A 79 3.65 -1.66 16.24
C GLU A 79 4.66 -2.42 15.39
N GLY A 80 5.93 -2.03 15.40
CA GLY A 80 7.00 -2.75 14.72
C GLY A 80 7.30 -4.10 15.36
N ILE A 81 7.30 -4.19 16.70
CA ILE A 81 7.50 -5.45 17.43
C ILE A 81 6.31 -6.38 17.17
N LEU A 82 5.08 -5.85 17.25
CA LEU A 82 3.88 -6.63 16.97
C LEU A 82 3.82 -7.12 15.51
N LEU A 83 4.37 -6.35 14.58
CA LEU A 83 4.46 -6.72 13.18
C LEU A 83 5.49 -7.84 12.95
N GLU A 84 6.66 -7.72 13.56
CA GLU A 84 7.73 -8.74 13.50
C GLU A 84 7.28 -10.08 14.13
N ASP A 85 6.61 -10.02 15.28
CA ASP A 85 6.04 -11.19 15.95
C ASP A 85 4.98 -11.88 15.07
N ARG A 86 4.07 -11.10 14.46
CA ARG A 86 3.08 -11.63 13.51
C ARG A 86 3.72 -12.28 12.28
N ALA A 87 4.81 -11.70 11.79
CA ALA A 87 5.57 -12.26 10.68
C ALA A 87 6.38 -13.50 11.07
N GLY A 88 6.51 -13.79 12.38
CA GLY A 88 7.33 -14.88 12.90
C GLY A 88 8.81 -14.68 12.63
N GLY A 89 9.27 -13.42 12.55
CA GLY A 89 10.63 -13.04 12.17
C GLY A 89 10.94 -13.19 10.68
N ASP A 90 9.97 -13.57 9.85
CA ASP A 90 10.13 -13.69 8.41
C ASP A 90 9.78 -12.38 7.71
N LEU A 91 10.80 -11.61 7.35
CA LEU A 91 10.66 -10.29 6.74
C LEU A 91 10.00 -10.33 5.36
N ASP A 92 10.07 -11.46 4.65
CA ASP A 92 9.47 -11.60 3.31
C ASP A 92 7.93 -11.61 3.37
N LYS A 93 7.36 -11.83 4.56
CA LYS A 93 5.91 -11.75 4.81
C LYS A 93 5.43 -10.35 5.16
N VAL A 94 6.34 -9.38 5.31
CA VAL A 94 6.01 -8.02 5.72
C VAL A 94 5.85 -7.14 4.48
N GLU A 95 4.66 -6.58 4.34
CA GLU A 95 4.32 -5.73 3.20
C GLU A 95 4.74 -4.28 3.44
N PHE A 96 5.12 -3.55 2.38
CA PHE A 96 5.61 -2.17 2.49
C PHE A 96 4.58 -1.21 3.10
N TYR A 97 3.28 -1.38 2.79
CA TYR A 97 2.22 -0.59 3.42
C TYR A 97 2.17 -0.77 4.95
N GLN A 98 2.54 -1.95 5.47
CA GLN A 98 2.57 -2.22 6.91
C GLN A 98 3.73 -1.46 7.57
N LEU A 99 4.88 -1.41 6.91
CA LEU A 99 6.03 -0.62 7.36
C LEU A 99 5.72 0.89 7.32
N SER A 100 5.00 1.36 6.29
CA SER A 100 4.49 2.73 6.22
C SER A 100 3.58 3.06 7.41
N PHE A 101 2.66 2.16 7.76
CA PHE A 101 1.78 2.31 8.92
C PHE A 101 2.57 2.42 10.24
N VAL A 102 3.57 1.56 10.47
CA VAL A 102 4.44 1.63 11.66
C VAL A 102 5.20 2.96 11.71
N ALA A 103 5.80 3.38 10.60
CA ALA A 103 6.52 4.64 10.51
C ALA A 103 5.60 5.84 10.81
N HIS A 104 4.35 5.81 10.32
CA HIS A 104 3.37 6.83 10.61
C HIS A 104 3.03 6.92 12.11
N ARG A 105 2.78 5.79 12.77
CA ARG A 105 2.49 5.72 14.21
C ARG A 105 3.65 6.26 15.05
N ARG A 106 4.88 5.87 14.73
CA ARG A 106 6.09 6.37 15.40
C ARG A 106 6.28 7.87 15.21
N SER A 107 5.99 8.39 14.01
CA SER A 107 5.98 9.82 13.74
C SER A 107 4.95 10.57 14.60
N MET A 108 3.72 10.07 14.70
CA MET A 108 2.68 10.67 15.54
C MET A 108 3.06 10.67 17.03
N ARG A 109 3.61 9.56 17.54
CA ARG A 109 4.11 9.52 18.94
C ARG A 109 5.23 10.53 19.17
N ALA A 110 6.17 10.67 18.23
CA ALA A 110 7.24 11.65 18.32
C ALA A 110 6.71 13.10 18.34
N VAL A 111 5.68 13.40 17.54
CA VAL A 111 4.98 14.70 17.59
C VAL A 111 4.36 14.95 18.97
N MET A 112 3.66 13.96 19.53
CA MET A 112 3.05 14.08 20.86
C MET A 112 4.09 14.26 21.98
N ARG A 113 5.29 13.69 21.82
CA ARG A 113 6.43 13.90 22.73
C ARG A 113 7.15 15.25 22.53
N GLY A 114 6.81 15.99 21.48
CA GLY A 114 7.49 17.25 21.11
C GLY A 114 8.86 17.05 20.44
N ASP A 115 9.20 15.83 20.01
CA ASP A 115 10.43 15.56 19.26
C ASP A 115 10.19 15.70 17.75
N ALA A 116 10.32 16.94 17.27
CA ALA A 116 10.16 17.25 15.85
C ALA A 116 11.20 16.55 14.95
N ALA A 117 12.41 16.32 15.46
CA ALA A 117 13.47 15.69 14.67
C ALA A 117 13.18 14.21 14.44
N GLU A 118 12.70 13.52 15.47
CA GLU A 118 12.27 12.13 15.38
C GLU A 118 11.03 11.97 14.47
N ALA A 119 10.06 12.87 14.60
CA ALA A 119 8.88 12.86 13.74
C ALA A 119 9.23 12.99 12.25
N LEU A 120 10.17 13.89 11.91
CA LEU A 120 10.64 14.09 10.54
C LEU A 120 11.45 12.90 10.02
N ARG A 121 12.25 12.24 10.85
CA ARG A 121 12.95 11.00 10.47
C ARG A 121 11.96 9.92 10.06
N TRP A 122 10.95 9.66 10.89
CA TRP A 122 9.91 8.67 10.59
C TRP A 122 9.04 9.04 9.39
N ARG A 123 8.80 10.34 9.17
CA ARG A 123 8.11 10.81 7.95
C ARG A 123 8.87 10.44 6.68
N LYS A 124 10.20 10.54 6.68
CA LYS A 124 11.03 10.13 5.52
C LYS A 124 10.92 8.63 5.27
N VAL A 125 10.97 7.82 6.32
CA VAL A 125 10.78 6.36 6.21
C VAL A 125 9.42 6.04 5.59
N ARG A 126 8.35 6.68 6.08
CA ARG A 126 7.00 6.47 5.54
C ARG A 126 6.93 6.76 4.05
N ILE A 127 7.44 7.91 3.61
CA ILE A 127 7.44 8.30 2.19
C ILE A 127 8.17 7.26 1.33
N ALA A 128 9.34 6.79 1.78
CA ALA A 128 10.09 5.77 1.05
C ALA A 128 9.28 4.46 0.92
N MET A 129 8.60 4.01 1.98
CA MET A 129 7.78 2.79 1.91
C MET A 129 6.51 2.97 1.04
N ASP A 130 5.91 4.16 1.05
CA ASP A 130 4.77 4.49 0.19
C ASP A 130 5.19 4.49 -1.29
N GLU A 131 6.40 4.95 -1.61
CA GLU A 131 6.98 4.93 -2.96
C GLU A 131 7.23 3.50 -3.45
N GLU A 132 7.81 2.64 -2.63
CA GLU A 132 8.02 1.21 -2.95
C GLU A 132 6.69 0.48 -3.18
N GLN A 133 5.69 0.73 -2.31
CA GLN A 133 4.36 0.15 -2.47
C GLN A 133 3.70 0.59 -3.79
N ALA A 134 3.81 1.88 -4.14
CA ALA A 134 3.27 2.40 -5.39
C ALA A 134 3.95 1.78 -6.63
N GLU A 135 5.24 1.43 -6.54
CA GLU A 135 5.91 0.70 -7.61
C GLU A 135 5.38 -0.72 -7.77
N ILE A 136 5.22 -1.45 -6.67
CA ILE A 136 4.66 -2.81 -6.68
C ILE A 136 3.24 -2.80 -7.25
N ASP A 137 2.41 -1.85 -6.84
CA ASP A 137 1.04 -1.72 -7.32
C ASP A 137 1.01 -1.44 -8.83
N ARG A 138 1.92 -0.58 -9.33
CA ARG A 138 2.05 -0.29 -10.76
C ARG A 138 2.44 -1.53 -11.57
N VAL A 139 3.46 -2.26 -11.12
CA VAL A 139 3.93 -3.47 -11.81
C VAL A 139 2.85 -4.55 -11.79
N THR A 140 2.17 -4.73 -10.66
CA THR A 140 1.08 -5.70 -10.51
C THR A 140 -0.07 -5.38 -11.46
N ALA A 141 -0.50 -4.12 -11.51
CA ALA A 141 -1.55 -3.68 -12.43
C ALA A 141 -1.16 -3.90 -13.91
N GLN A 142 0.10 -3.66 -14.28
CA GLN A 142 0.58 -3.93 -15.64
C GLN A 142 0.55 -5.43 -15.98
N HIS A 143 1.02 -6.28 -15.07
CA HIS A 143 0.98 -7.73 -15.26
C HIS A 143 -0.45 -8.25 -15.37
N GLU A 144 -1.37 -7.74 -14.54
CA GLU A 144 -2.79 -8.07 -14.62
C GLU A 144 -3.40 -7.63 -15.95
N ALA A 145 -3.10 -6.41 -16.43
CA ALA A 145 -3.57 -5.92 -17.72
C ALA A 145 -3.10 -6.83 -18.88
N ILE A 146 -1.81 -7.18 -18.91
CA ILE A 146 -1.26 -8.11 -19.92
C ILE A 146 -1.95 -9.48 -19.84
N ARG A 147 -2.23 -9.97 -18.62
CA ARG A 147 -2.92 -11.24 -18.40
C ARG A 147 -4.35 -11.19 -18.93
N TYR A 148 -5.08 -10.11 -18.65
CA TYR A 148 -6.44 -9.89 -19.14
C TYR A 148 -6.50 -9.80 -20.66
N GLU A 149 -5.57 -9.05 -21.28
CA GLU A 149 -5.47 -9.00 -22.74
C GLU A 149 -5.21 -10.40 -23.30
N ARG A 150 -4.20 -11.12 -22.81
CA ARG A 150 -3.93 -12.49 -23.29
C ARG A 150 -5.15 -13.42 -23.15
N ALA A 151 -5.89 -13.33 -22.05
CA ALA A 151 -7.10 -14.13 -21.84
C ALA A 151 -8.20 -13.75 -22.83
N GLY A 152 -8.48 -12.46 -23.03
CA GLY A 152 -9.50 -12.01 -23.98
C GLY A 152 -9.18 -12.37 -25.43
N TRP A 153 -7.92 -12.30 -25.83
CA TRP A 153 -7.49 -12.75 -27.16
C TRP A 153 -7.62 -14.27 -27.32
N ALA A 154 -7.34 -15.05 -26.27
CA ALA A 154 -7.56 -16.50 -26.28
C ALA A 154 -9.05 -16.87 -26.36
N GLU A 155 -9.92 -16.12 -25.67
CA GLU A 155 -11.38 -16.29 -25.74
C GLU A 155 -11.92 -15.96 -27.13
N LEU A 156 -11.47 -14.87 -27.74
CA LEU A 156 -11.84 -14.53 -29.12
C LEU A 156 -11.38 -15.60 -30.11
N ALA A 157 -10.15 -16.09 -29.99
CA ALA A 157 -9.64 -17.17 -30.82
C ALA A 157 -10.45 -18.47 -30.64
N ALA A 158 -10.84 -18.80 -29.41
CA ALA A 158 -11.69 -19.96 -29.12
C ALA A 158 -13.10 -19.80 -29.72
N TYR A 159 -13.68 -18.60 -29.63
CA TYR A 159 -14.97 -18.28 -30.25
C TYR A 159 -14.90 -18.39 -31.79
N GLU A 160 -13.85 -17.86 -32.41
CA GLU A 160 -13.64 -17.95 -33.86
C GLU A 160 -13.45 -19.40 -34.32
N ALA A 161 -12.67 -20.20 -33.57
CA ALA A 161 -12.50 -21.62 -33.85
C ALA A 161 -13.82 -22.40 -33.73
N GLN A 162 -14.62 -22.12 -32.70
CA GLN A 162 -15.94 -22.72 -32.52
C GLN A 162 -16.89 -22.34 -33.67
N LYS A 163 -16.88 -21.07 -34.07
CA LYS A 163 -17.69 -20.58 -35.19
C LYS A 163 -17.27 -21.23 -36.52
N ALA A 164 -15.97 -21.38 -36.77
CA ALA A 164 -15.47 -22.07 -37.95
C ALA A 164 -15.90 -23.54 -37.95
N ALA A 165 -15.75 -24.24 -36.83
CA ALA A 165 -16.20 -25.63 -36.69
C ALA A 165 -17.71 -25.79 -36.90
N ALA A 166 -18.52 -24.82 -36.44
CA ALA A 166 -19.96 -24.81 -36.68
C ALA A 166 -20.31 -24.57 -38.16
N ALA A 167 -19.55 -23.71 -38.86
CA ALA A 167 -19.72 -23.49 -40.29
C ALA A 167 -19.34 -24.72 -41.11
N ASP A 168 -18.23 -25.38 -40.77
CA ASP A 168 -17.81 -26.64 -41.40
C ASP A 168 -18.84 -27.76 -41.16
N ALA A 169 -19.41 -27.85 -39.96
CA ALA A 169 -20.48 -28.79 -39.65
C ALA A 169 -21.76 -28.51 -40.45
N ALA A 170 -22.13 -27.23 -40.62
CA ALA A 170 -23.29 -26.84 -41.42
C ALA A 170 -23.10 -27.14 -42.92
N ALA A 171 -21.90 -26.89 -43.45
CA ALA A 171 -21.57 -27.24 -44.84
C ALA A 171 -21.57 -28.76 -45.06
N ALA A 172 -21.14 -29.54 -44.06
CA ALA A 172 -21.19 -30.99 -44.12
C ALA A 172 -22.64 -31.52 -44.10
N THR A 173 -23.55 -30.89 -43.32
CA THR A 173 -24.97 -31.28 -43.34
C THR A 173 -25.65 -30.94 -44.67
N ASP A 174 -25.37 -29.75 -45.22
CA ASP A 174 -25.91 -29.30 -46.51
C ASP A 174 -25.47 -30.24 -47.64
N ALA A 175 -24.20 -30.66 -47.64
CA ALA A 175 -23.68 -31.64 -48.60
C ALA A 175 -24.31 -33.03 -48.47
N VAL A 176 -24.76 -33.43 -47.27
CA VAL A 176 -25.47 -34.70 -47.06
C VAL A 176 -26.90 -34.61 -47.55
N ASP A 177 -27.59 -33.48 -47.33
CA ASP A 177 -28.93 -33.23 -47.85
C ASP A 177 -28.93 -33.16 -49.39
N ASP A 178 -27.97 -32.45 -49.99
CA ASP A 178 -27.77 -32.42 -51.44
C ASP A 178 -27.50 -33.82 -52.03
N ALA A 179 -26.68 -34.63 -51.34
CA ALA A 179 -26.40 -36.01 -51.76
C ALA A 179 -27.62 -36.93 -51.62
N PHE A 180 -28.45 -36.72 -50.60
CA PHE A 180 -29.69 -37.45 -50.39
C PHE A 180 -30.72 -37.11 -51.47
N ASP A 181 -30.91 -35.83 -51.78
CA ASP A 181 -31.81 -35.36 -52.84
C ASP A 181 -31.35 -35.84 -54.22
N ALA A 182 -30.05 -35.83 -54.50
CA ALA A 182 -29.49 -36.37 -55.74
C ALA A 182 -29.72 -37.89 -55.87
N ALA A 183 -29.58 -38.65 -54.79
CA ALA A 183 -29.86 -40.08 -54.78
C ALA A 183 -31.36 -40.37 -55.00
N ASN A 184 -32.25 -39.60 -54.35
CA ASN A 184 -33.69 -39.75 -54.47
C ASN A 184 -34.20 -39.36 -55.89
N ALA A 185 -33.60 -38.34 -56.50
CA ALA A 185 -33.86 -37.97 -57.88
C ALA A 185 -33.42 -39.04 -58.88
N SER A 186 -32.34 -39.79 -58.57
CA SER A 186 -31.87 -40.89 -59.42
C SER A 186 -32.78 -42.13 -59.37
N ASP A 187 -33.38 -42.43 -58.21
CA ASP A 187 -34.31 -43.56 -58.01
C ASP A 187 -35.72 -43.27 -58.60
N ALA A 188 -36.13 -41.99 -58.62
CA ALA A 188 -37.38 -41.57 -59.30
C ALA A 188 -37.30 -41.67 -60.85
N SER A 189 -36.11 -41.82 -61.43
CA SER A 189 -35.90 -41.85 -62.89
C SER A 189 -36.06 -43.22 -63.55
N HIS A 190 -36.50 -44.25 -62.82
CA HIS A 190 -36.76 -45.60 -63.33
C HIS A 190 -38.23 -46.05 -63.27
N SER A 191 -39.17 -45.12 -63.14
CA SER A 191 -40.61 -45.42 -63.18
C SER A 191 -41.38 -44.50 -64.13
N SER A 192 -41.11 -44.60 -65.43
CA SER A 192 -42.09 -44.15 -66.44
C SER A 192 -41.83 -44.84 -67.79
N ASP A 193 -42.24 -46.10 -67.87
CA ASP A 193 -42.58 -46.72 -69.16
C ASP A 193 -44.01 -47.27 -69.09
N ALA A 194 -44.73 -47.06 -70.19
CA ALA A 194 -46.07 -47.52 -70.54
C ALA A 194 -47.27 -46.99 -69.72
N SER A 195 -47.99 -46.01 -70.28
CA SER A 195 -49.43 -46.15 -70.58
C SER A 195 -49.93 -45.02 -71.49
N ASP A 196 -50.29 -45.43 -72.70
CA ASP A 196 -50.98 -44.74 -73.77
C ASP A 196 -52.46 -44.45 -73.40
N ALA A 197 -52.96 -43.24 -73.68
CA ALA A 197 -54.33 -42.95 -74.17
C ALA A 197 -54.69 -41.44 -74.10
N VAL A 198 -54.69 -40.82 -75.28
CA VAL A 198 -55.81 -40.04 -75.87
C VAL A 198 -56.87 -39.48 -74.90
N PHE A 199 -57.05 -38.16 -74.84
CA PHE A 199 -58.35 -37.51 -75.08
C PHE A 199 -58.24 -35.99 -75.31
N HIS A 200 -59.24 -35.48 -76.02
CA HIS A 200 -59.32 -34.24 -76.78
C HIS A 200 -59.38 -32.94 -75.96
N SER A 201 -58.92 -31.88 -76.63
CA SER A 201 -59.25 -30.49 -76.39
C SER A 201 -60.76 -30.27 -76.23
N ASN A 202 -61.17 -29.53 -75.19
CA ASN A 202 -62.29 -28.62 -75.34
C ASN A 202 -62.06 -27.34 -74.55
N SER A 203 -62.03 -26.24 -75.29
CA SER A 203 -62.07 -24.88 -74.80
C SER A 203 -63.45 -24.58 -74.22
N GLU A 204 -63.52 -24.01 -73.03
CA GLU A 204 -64.45 -22.90 -72.80
C GLU A 204 -64.05 -22.04 -71.60
N SER A 205 -64.01 -20.75 -71.91
CA SER A 205 -63.95 -19.58 -71.05
C SER A 205 -65.06 -19.59 -70.00
N VAL A 206 -64.80 -19.09 -68.79
CA VAL A 206 -65.53 -17.94 -68.24
C VAL A 206 -64.88 -17.44 -66.93
N ALA A 207 -64.88 -16.11 -66.86
CA ALA A 207 -64.44 -15.16 -65.86
C ALA A 207 -64.73 -15.43 -64.36
N GLY A 208 -63.92 -14.79 -63.51
CA GLY A 208 -64.28 -14.43 -62.13
C GLY A 208 -63.04 -14.31 -61.22
N ARG A 209 -62.29 -13.20 -61.24
CA ARG A 209 -62.35 -12.04 -60.32
C ARG A 209 -62.08 -12.32 -58.82
N SER A 210 -61.13 -11.53 -58.31
CA SER A 210 -60.92 -11.06 -56.93
C SER A 210 -60.27 -12.05 -55.96
N ALA A 211 -59.00 -11.86 -55.56
CA ALA A 211 -58.50 -10.87 -54.57
C ALA A 211 -58.94 -11.18 -53.12
N HIS A 212 -58.00 -11.67 -52.29
CA HIS A 212 -57.88 -11.31 -50.87
C HIS A 212 -56.61 -11.94 -50.22
N GLU A 213 -55.55 -11.14 -50.05
CA GLU A 213 -54.74 -11.07 -48.82
C GLU A 213 -55.46 -10.08 -47.88
N PRO A 214 -55.21 -9.92 -46.56
CA PRO A 214 -54.33 -10.64 -45.64
C PRO A 214 -55.03 -10.93 -44.27
N VAL A 215 -54.31 -11.53 -43.32
CA VAL A 215 -53.86 -10.98 -41.99
C VAL A 215 -53.31 -12.14 -41.18
#